data_AF-A0A2M8GBH9-F1
#
_entry.id   AF-A0A2M8GBH9-F1
#
_cell.length_a   1.000
_cell.length_b   1.000
_cell.length_c   1.000
_cell.angle_alpha   90.00
_cell.angle_beta   90.00
_cell.angle_gamma   90.00
#
_symmetry.space_group_name_H-M   'P 1'
#
loop_
_entity.id
_entity.type
_entity.pdbx_description
1 polymer ?
#
loop_
_entity_poly.entity_id
_entity_poly.type
_entity_poly.pdbx_seq_one_letter_code
_entity_poly.pdbx_strand_id
1 'polypeptide(L)'
;MMDDFRQALIAGFERLTAWADILDRINVFPIADGDTGRNLVISLAPLRRPDRDGQVMARDILLSARGNSGNIASSFFQYFIQAGSRENLPDAVRLGREHSRQAVPDPQPGTMLSFFDALAALLPNTDVFSDHGRISDVLAHLEAVVQDTTDQQPKLRKA
;
A
#
# COMPACT_ATOMS: atom_id res chain seq x y z
N MET A 1 -14.83 -8.11 13.95
CA MET A 1 -14.03 -6.87 13.83
C MET A 1 -12.53 -7.15 13.71
N MET A 2 -11.84 -7.67 14.74
CA MET A 2 -10.41 -8.07 14.57
C MET A 2 -10.22 -9.20 13.55
N ASP A 3 -11.14 -10.18 13.51
CA ASP A 3 -11.04 -11.27 12.53
C ASP A 3 -11.29 -10.77 11.10
N ASP A 4 -12.22 -9.84 10.89
CA ASP A 4 -12.48 -9.25 9.57
C ASP A 4 -11.27 -8.47 9.05
N PHE A 5 -10.58 -7.72 9.93
CA PHE A 5 -9.35 -7.01 9.55
C PHE A 5 -8.23 -7.99 9.19
N ARG A 6 -8.08 -9.07 9.96
CA ARG A 6 -7.13 -10.15 9.66
C ARG A 6 -7.41 -10.81 8.32
N GLN A 7 -8.67 -11.12 8.02
CA GLN A 7 -9.08 -11.68 6.73
C GLN A 7 -8.83 -10.69 5.59
N ALA A 8 -9.05 -9.38 5.81
CA ALA A 8 -8.73 -8.36 4.82
C ALA A 8 -7.23 -8.28 4.50
N LEU A 9 -6.36 -8.40 5.51
CA LEU A 9 -4.90 -8.45 5.31
C LEU A 9 -4.48 -9.67 4.47
N ILE A 10 -5.01 -10.85 4.80
CA ILE A 10 -4.74 -12.10 4.06
C ILE A 10 -5.23 -11.96 2.61
N ALA A 11 -6.47 -11.52 2.42
CA ALA A 11 -7.08 -11.37 1.11
C ALA A 11 -6.41 -10.29 0.24
N GLY A 12 -5.86 -9.25 0.86
CA GLY A 12 -5.04 -8.24 0.20
C GLY A 12 -3.67 -8.80 -0.24
N PHE A 13 -3.02 -9.56 0.63
CA PHE A 13 -1.74 -10.22 0.31
C PHE A 13 -1.88 -11.26 -0.81
N GLU A 14 -2.96 -12.05 -0.81
CA GLU A 14 -3.24 -13.01 -1.88
C GLU A 14 -3.45 -12.32 -3.23
N ARG A 15 -4.16 -11.19 -3.24
CA ARG A 15 -4.31 -10.36 -4.46
C ARG A 15 -2.98 -9.79 -4.92
N LEU A 16 -2.17 -9.25 -4.01
CA LEU A 16 -0.83 -8.76 -4.33
C LEU A 16 0.01 -9.87 -4.99
N THR A 17 -0.05 -11.08 -4.44
CA THR A 17 0.68 -12.24 -4.98
C THR A 17 0.17 -12.63 -6.36
N ALA A 18 -1.15 -12.66 -6.56
CA ALA A 18 -1.76 -13.01 -7.85
C ALA A 18 -1.43 -12.00 -8.97
N TRP A 19 -1.20 -10.74 -8.62
CA TRP A 19 -0.90 -9.67 -9.57
C TRP A 19 0.57 -9.22 -9.58
N ALA A 20 1.46 -9.95 -8.89
CA ALA A 20 2.88 -9.60 -8.79
C ALA A 20 3.54 -9.47 -10.18
N ASP A 21 3.24 -10.39 -11.10
CA ASP A 21 3.77 -10.34 -12.47
C ASP A 21 3.30 -9.10 -13.24
N ILE A 22 2.11 -8.56 -12.93
CA ILE A 22 1.68 -7.27 -13.51
C ILE A 22 2.52 -6.14 -12.94
N LEU A 23 2.71 -6.12 -11.62
CA LEU A 23 3.50 -5.09 -10.95
C LEU A 23 4.95 -5.07 -11.46
N ASP A 24 5.53 -6.24 -11.73
CA ASP A 24 6.84 -6.37 -12.38
C ASP A 24 6.83 -5.78 -13.79
N ARG A 25 5.79 -6.08 -14.59
CA ARG A 25 5.67 -5.58 -15.98
C ARG A 25 5.45 -4.08 -16.09
N ILE A 26 4.70 -3.47 -15.17
CA ILE A 26 4.41 -2.03 -15.19
C ILE A 26 5.48 -1.21 -14.45
N ASN A 27 6.51 -1.84 -13.88
CA ASN A 27 7.60 -1.13 -13.24
C ASN A 27 8.47 -0.43 -14.28
N VAL A 28 8.23 0.86 -14.45
CA VAL A 28 8.88 1.69 -15.49
C VAL A 28 9.67 2.87 -14.90
N PHE A 29 9.60 3.09 -13.58
CA PHE A 29 10.24 4.22 -12.90
C PHE A 29 10.77 3.86 -11.50
N PRO A 30 11.95 4.34 -11.10
CA PRO A 30 12.93 5.06 -11.93
C PRO A 30 13.71 4.14 -12.87
N ILE A 31 13.68 2.82 -12.60
CA ILE A 31 14.42 1.78 -13.30
C ILE A 31 13.45 0.61 -13.55
N ALA A 32 13.35 0.18 -14.80
CA ALA A 32 12.56 -0.98 -15.20
C ALA A 32 13.35 -2.28 -15.02
N ASP A 33 13.58 -2.68 -13.78
CA ASP A 33 14.29 -3.91 -13.40
C ASP A 33 13.37 -5.13 -13.27
N GLY A 34 12.06 -4.94 -13.39
CA GLY A 34 11.07 -6.02 -13.43
C GLY A 34 10.98 -6.83 -12.14
N ASP A 35 11.29 -6.24 -10.97
CA ASP A 35 11.29 -6.94 -9.69
C ASP A 35 10.35 -6.35 -8.62
N THR A 36 9.57 -5.32 -8.97
CA THR A 36 8.70 -4.59 -8.04
C THR A 36 7.68 -5.51 -7.34
N GLY A 37 6.92 -6.30 -8.11
CA GLY A 37 5.96 -7.27 -7.59
C GLY A 37 6.63 -8.33 -6.73
N ARG A 38 7.75 -8.91 -7.20
CA ARG A 38 8.52 -9.88 -6.40
C ARG A 38 8.99 -9.30 -5.07
N ASN A 39 9.53 -8.08 -5.08
CA ASN A 39 9.99 -7.39 -3.88
C ASN A 39 8.83 -7.13 -2.91
N LEU A 40 7.67 -6.68 -3.40
CA LEU A 40 6.47 -6.47 -2.58
C LEU A 40 5.96 -7.78 -1.95
N VAL A 41 5.90 -8.86 -2.71
CA VAL A 41 5.47 -10.18 -2.18
C VAL A 41 6.39 -10.66 -1.07
N ILE A 42 7.71 -10.52 -1.22
CA ILE A 42 8.66 -10.92 -0.18
C ILE A 42 8.50 -10.03 1.05
N SER A 43 8.43 -8.70 0.86
CA SER A 43 8.37 -7.74 1.96
C SER A 43 7.08 -7.81 2.78
N LEU A 44 5.96 -8.12 2.13
CA LEU A 44 4.66 -8.18 2.77
C LEU A 44 4.21 -9.60 3.14
N ALA A 45 5.10 -10.61 3.01
CA ALA A 45 4.83 -12.00 3.36
C ALA A 45 4.23 -12.22 4.77
N PRO A 46 4.60 -11.45 5.82
CA PRO A 46 3.97 -11.59 7.14
C PRO A 46 2.44 -11.40 7.12
N LEU A 47 1.89 -10.60 6.19
CA LEU A 47 0.45 -10.38 6.06
C LEU A 47 -0.33 -11.65 5.70
N ARG A 48 0.34 -12.67 5.14
CA ARG A 48 -0.28 -13.96 4.81
C ARG A 48 -0.79 -14.70 6.04
N ARG A 49 -0.17 -14.49 7.19
CA ARG A 49 -0.50 -15.14 8.45
C ARG A 49 -0.38 -14.12 9.58
N PRO A 50 -1.31 -13.15 9.65
CA PRO A 50 -1.20 -12.11 10.65
C PRO A 50 -1.31 -12.73 12.05
N ASP A 51 -0.33 -12.44 12.89
CA ASP A 51 -0.36 -12.82 14.29
C ASP A 51 -1.33 -11.90 15.08
N ARG A 52 -1.47 -12.16 16.39
CA ARG A 52 -2.29 -11.30 17.27
C ARG A 52 -1.52 -10.07 17.79
N ASP A 53 -0.20 -10.04 17.60
CA ASP A 53 0.68 -9.00 18.12
C ASP A 53 1.19 -8.13 16.97
N GLY A 54 0.44 -7.07 16.66
CA GLY A 54 0.79 -6.15 15.60
C GLY A 54 2.20 -5.57 15.68
N GLN A 55 2.84 -5.53 16.87
CA GLN A 55 4.22 -5.06 17.01
C GLN A 55 5.23 -6.08 16.48
N VAL A 56 5.00 -7.37 16.76
CA VAL A 56 5.81 -8.47 16.20
C VAL A 56 5.66 -8.50 14.69
N MET A 57 4.42 -8.43 14.19
CA MET A 57 4.19 -8.40 12.75
C MET A 57 4.80 -7.17 12.06
N ALA A 58 4.75 -5.98 12.68
CA ALA A 58 5.41 -4.78 12.13
C ALA A 58 6.92 -4.96 12.01
N ARG A 59 7.55 -5.52 13.05
CA ARG A 59 8.97 -5.84 13.03
C ARG A 59 9.30 -6.84 11.93
N ASP A 60 8.48 -7.87 11.73
CA ASP A 60 8.71 -8.87 10.69
C ASP A 60 8.54 -8.30 9.27
N ILE A 61 7.61 -7.35 9.07
CA ILE A 61 7.46 -6.60 7.80
C ILE A 61 8.72 -5.77 7.50
N LEU A 62 9.30 -5.11 8.51
CA LEU A 62 10.54 -4.34 8.34
C LEU A 62 11.74 -5.24 8.02
N LEU A 63 11.88 -6.36 8.74
CA LEU A 63 12.97 -7.32 8.51
C LEU A 63 12.86 -8.01 7.15
N SER A 64 11.65 -8.12 6.61
CA SER A 64 11.39 -8.74 5.30
C SER A 64 11.55 -7.77 4.14
N ALA A 65 11.80 -6.48 4.38
CA ALA A 65 11.89 -5.46 3.34
C ALA A 65 12.97 -5.78 2.29
N ARG A 66 12.63 -5.68 1.00
CA ARG A 66 13.51 -5.97 -0.14
C ARG A 66 13.34 -4.93 -1.24
N GLY A 67 14.46 -4.44 -1.76
CA GLY A 67 14.45 -3.44 -2.84
C GLY A 67 13.76 -2.13 -2.44
N ASN A 68 13.63 -1.21 -3.39
CA ASN A 68 13.04 0.09 -3.12
C ASN A 68 11.53 -0.01 -2.85
N SER A 69 10.80 -0.75 -3.68
CA SER A 69 9.35 -0.94 -3.53
C SER A 69 8.99 -1.60 -2.20
N GLY A 70 9.74 -2.65 -1.80
CA GLY A 70 9.53 -3.33 -0.54
C GLY A 70 9.85 -2.46 0.67
N ASN A 71 10.94 -1.66 0.63
CA ASN A 71 11.23 -0.70 1.70
C ASN A 71 10.11 0.34 1.87
N ILE A 72 9.63 0.95 0.78
CA ILE A 72 8.55 1.95 0.82
C ILE A 72 7.25 1.33 1.34
N ALA A 73 6.89 0.15 0.84
CA ALA A 73 5.71 -0.57 1.28
C ALA A 73 5.80 -0.97 2.76
N SER A 74 6.93 -1.54 3.21
CA SER A 74 7.13 -1.89 4.61
C SER A 74 7.04 -0.69 5.53
N SER A 75 7.57 0.49 5.11
CA SER A 75 7.44 1.75 5.85
C SER A 75 6.00 2.19 6.03
N PHE A 76 5.11 1.92 5.07
CA PHE A 76 3.68 2.16 5.19
C PHE A 76 2.99 1.10 6.06
N PHE A 77 3.18 -0.18 5.72
CA PHE A 77 2.40 -1.28 6.27
C PHE A 77 2.67 -1.54 7.75
N GLN A 78 3.88 -1.24 8.26
CA GLN A 78 4.17 -1.35 9.70
C GLN A 78 3.22 -0.52 10.59
N TYR A 79 2.68 0.59 10.06
CA TYR A 79 1.70 1.43 10.73
C TYR A 79 0.28 1.00 10.39
N PHE A 80 0.02 0.70 9.12
CA PHE A 80 -1.31 0.28 8.65
C PHE A 80 -1.89 -0.87 9.47
N ILE A 81 -1.07 -1.88 9.78
CA ILE A 81 -1.50 -3.06 10.54
C ILE A 81 -1.86 -2.75 12.00
N GLN A 82 -1.39 -1.63 12.55
CA GLN A 82 -1.67 -1.22 13.93
C GLN A 82 -3.09 -0.68 14.10
N ALA A 83 -3.83 -0.42 13.02
CA ALA A 83 -5.20 0.04 13.09
C ALA A 83 -6.06 -0.91 13.94
N GLY A 84 -5.97 -2.21 13.67
CA GLY A 84 -6.71 -3.28 14.38
C GLY A 84 -8.24 -3.20 14.30
N SER A 85 -8.78 -2.13 13.71
CA SER A 85 -10.19 -1.76 13.64
C SER A 85 -10.40 -0.74 12.51
N ARG A 86 -11.64 -0.49 12.11
CA ARG A 86 -11.96 0.46 11.02
C ARG A 86 -11.81 1.90 11.48
N GLU A 87 -12.12 2.15 12.75
CA GLU A 87 -12.13 3.45 13.40
C GLU A 87 -10.72 4.06 13.47
N ASN A 88 -9.69 3.22 13.67
CA ASN A 88 -8.29 3.66 13.74
C ASN A 88 -7.60 3.71 12.36
N LEU A 89 -8.26 3.21 11.31
CA LEU A 89 -7.66 3.11 9.98
C LEU A 89 -7.22 4.48 9.40
N PRO A 90 -7.98 5.58 9.56
CA PRO A 90 -7.55 6.90 9.08
C PRO A 90 -6.20 7.33 9.67
N ASP A 91 -6.00 7.16 10.98
CA ASP A 91 -4.74 7.51 11.63
C ASP A 91 -3.59 6.59 11.24
N ALA A 92 -3.85 5.27 11.15
CA ALA A 92 -2.85 4.31 10.71
C ALA A 92 -2.37 4.57 9.28
N VAL A 93 -3.29 4.90 8.37
CA VAL A 93 -2.96 5.28 6.98
C VAL A 93 -2.21 6.60 6.93
N ARG A 94 -2.63 7.61 7.70
CA ARG A 94 -1.93 8.90 7.76
C ARG A 94 -0.48 8.73 8.22
N LEU A 95 -0.25 7.93 9.27
CA LEU A 95 1.09 7.62 9.76
C LEU A 95 1.89 6.81 8.73
N GLY A 96 1.30 5.77 8.14
CA GLY A 96 1.96 4.97 7.11
C GLY A 96 2.38 5.82 5.90
N ARG A 97 1.49 6.71 5.44
CA ARG A 97 1.77 7.66 4.36
C ARG A 97 2.98 8.52 4.70
N GLU A 98 3.01 9.13 5.88
CA GLU A 98 4.11 10.00 6.28
C GLU A 98 5.45 9.27 6.33
N HIS A 99 5.48 8.10 6.98
CA HIS A 99 6.71 7.31 7.08
C HIS A 99 7.17 6.75 5.74
N SER A 100 6.27 6.37 4.84
CA SER A 100 6.63 5.94 3.50
C SER A 100 7.28 7.05 2.66
N ARG A 101 6.86 8.31 2.83
CA ARG A 101 7.52 9.45 2.16
C ARG A 101 8.89 9.73 2.76
N GLN A 102 9.02 9.68 4.08
CA GLN A 102 10.30 9.90 4.77
C GLN A 102 11.33 8.81 4.45
N ALA A 103 10.89 7.61 4.07
CA ALA A 103 11.78 6.54 3.63
C ALA A 103 12.43 6.80 2.25
N VAL A 104 12.00 7.83 1.51
CA VAL A 104 12.49 8.16 0.17
C VAL A 104 13.19 9.53 0.21
N PRO A 105 14.50 9.62 -0.11
CA PRO A 105 15.23 10.89 -0.08
C PRO A 105 14.67 11.98 -1.01
N ASP A 106 14.12 11.59 -2.16
CA ASP A 106 13.50 12.49 -3.14
C ASP A 106 12.16 11.89 -3.62
N PRO A 107 11.06 12.11 -2.88
CA PRO A 107 9.75 11.57 -3.22
C PRO A 107 9.18 12.16 -4.52
N GLN A 108 8.92 11.30 -5.50
CA GLN A 108 8.42 11.71 -6.81
C GLN A 108 6.93 11.39 -6.98
N PRO A 109 6.14 12.24 -7.67
CA PRO A 109 4.75 11.94 -8.03
C PRO A 109 4.71 10.79 -9.06
N GLY A 110 3.55 10.20 -9.30
CA GLY A 110 3.40 9.04 -10.19
C GLY A 110 4.04 7.76 -9.66
N THR A 111 4.25 7.67 -8.34
CA THR A 111 4.77 6.48 -7.66
C THR A 111 3.72 5.95 -6.68
N MET A 112 3.99 4.83 -5.99
CA MET A 112 3.09 4.33 -4.94
C MET A 112 2.82 5.36 -3.82
N LEU A 113 3.68 6.37 -3.67
CA LEU A 113 3.47 7.47 -2.73
C LEU A 113 2.24 8.33 -3.12
N SER A 114 1.98 8.53 -4.42
CA SER A 114 0.77 9.22 -4.90
C SER A 114 -0.50 8.45 -4.50
N PHE A 115 -0.44 7.12 -4.53
CA PHE A 115 -1.55 6.29 -4.07
C PHE A 115 -1.76 6.41 -2.56
N PHE A 116 -0.69 6.39 -1.75
CA PHE A 116 -0.80 6.59 -0.30
C PHE A 116 -1.29 7.99 0.08
N ASP A 117 -0.90 9.02 -0.67
CA ASP A 117 -1.44 10.38 -0.51
C ASP A 117 -2.96 10.41 -0.72
N ALA A 118 -3.45 9.83 -1.82
CA ALA A 118 -4.87 9.80 -2.12
C ALA A 118 -5.67 8.98 -1.10
N LEU A 119 -5.16 7.81 -0.69
CA LEU A 119 -5.80 6.99 0.33
C LEU A 119 -5.91 7.76 1.67
N ALA A 120 -4.86 8.45 2.09
CA ALA A 120 -4.87 9.27 3.30
C ALA A 120 -5.83 10.46 3.22
N ALA A 121 -6.09 11.01 2.03
CA ALA A 121 -7.03 12.11 1.83
C ALA A 121 -8.50 11.66 1.86
N LEU A 122 -8.79 10.40 1.50
CA LEU A 122 -10.16 9.87 1.44
C LEU A 122 -10.71 9.42 2.80
N LEU A 123 -9.84 8.84 3.65
CA LEU A 123 -10.24 8.21 4.92
C LEU A 123 -10.68 9.12 6.07
N PRO A 124 -10.30 10.41 6.17
CA PRO A 124 -10.80 11.31 7.22
C PRO A 124 -12.33 11.48 7.20
N ASN A 125 -12.98 11.16 6.08
CA ASN A 125 -14.43 11.09 5.99
C ASN A 125 -14.91 9.82 6.70
N THR A 126 -15.35 9.95 7.95
CA THR A 126 -15.73 8.86 8.90
C THR A 126 -16.79 7.87 8.43
N ASP A 127 -17.35 8.08 7.24
CA ASP A 127 -18.45 7.31 6.67
C ASP A 127 -18.02 6.42 5.48
N VAL A 128 -16.73 6.31 5.15
CA VAL A 128 -16.27 5.49 3.99
C VAL A 128 -16.75 4.02 4.07
N PHE A 129 -16.84 3.47 5.28
CA PHE A 129 -17.15 2.05 5.50
C PHE A 129 -18.59 1.77 5.92
N SER A 130 -19.49 2.75 5.82
CA SER A 130 -20.87 2.58 6.26
C SER A 130 -21.74 1.78 5.28
N ASP A 131 -21.43 1.85 3.98
CA ASP A 131 -22.13 1.07 2.95
C ASP A 131 -21.23 0.69 1.76
N HIS A 132 -21.75 -0.22 0.92
CA HIS A 132 -21.03 -0.77 -0.23
C HIS A 132 -20.84 0.26 -1.37
N GLY A 133 -21.74 1.23 -1.51
CA GLY A 133 -21.64 2.30 -2.50
C GLY A 133 -20.44 3.19 -2.22
N ARG A 134 -20.28 3.63 -0.96
CA ARG A 134 -19.14 4.47 -0.55
C ARG A 134 -17.80 3.76 -0.68
N ILE A 135 -17.76 2.46 -0.37
CA ILE A 135 -16.58 1.63 -0.62
C ILE A 135 -16.28 1.58 -2.12
N SER A 136 -17.30 1.43 -2.97
CA SER A 136 -17.14 1.42 -4.42
C SER A 136 -16.63 2.76 -4.96
N ASP A 137 -17.12 3.88 -4.43
CA ASP A 137 -16.64 5.22 -4.80
C ASP A 137 -15.16 5.43 -4.42
N VAL A 138 -14.76 4.95 -3.24
CA VAL A 138 -13.34 4.99 -2.83
C VAL A 138 -12.47 4.12 -3.72
N LEU A 139 -12.91 2.92 -4.08
CA LEU A 139 -12.18 2.05 -4.99
C LEU A 139 -12.05 2.69 -6.39
N ALA A 140 -13.13 3.25 -6.93
CA ALA A 140 -13.12 3.93 -8.22
C ALA A 140 -12.18 5.15 -8.21
N HIS A 141 -12.18 5.94 -7.13
CA HIS A 141 -11.26 7.06 -7.00
C HIS A 141 -9.80 6.61 -6.93
N LEU A 142 -9.49 5.57 -6.15
CA LEU A 142 -8.14 5.04 -6.05
C LEU A 142 -7.66 4.43 -7.38
N GLU A 143 -8.56 3.78 -8.14
CA GLU A 143 -8.25 3.29 -9.49
C GLU A 143 -7.91 4.45 -10.44
N ALA A 144 -8.69 5.53 -10.42
CA ALA A 144 -8.39 6.73 -11.21
C ALA A 144 -7.03 7.34 -10.83
N VAL A 145 -6.69 7.37 -9.53
CA VAL A 145 -5.36 7.84 -9.08
C VAL A 145 -4.23 6.98 -9.63
N VAL A 146 -4.40 5.66 -9.68
CA VAL A 146 -3.40 4.75 -10.27
C VAL A 146 -3.27 5.03 -11.78
N GLN A 147 -4.38 5.18 -12.49
CA GLN A 147 -4.37 5.50 -13.92
C GLN A 147 -3.67 6.84 -14.19
N ASP A 148 -3.97 7.88 -13.41
CA ASP A 148 -3.40 9.21 -13.56
C ASP A 148 -1.90 9.26 -13.22
N THR A 149 -1.32 8.22 -12.60
CA THR A 149 0.13 8.21 -12.32
C THR A 149 0.96 8.33 -13.58
N THR A 150 0.50 7.80 -14.71
CA THR A 150 1.22 7.89 -16.00
C THR A 150 1.41 9.34 -16.45
N ASP A 151 0.49 10.24 -16.09
CA ASP A 151 0.51 11.63 -16.50
C ASP A 151 1.23 12.57 -15.53
N GLN A 152 1.63 12.07 -14.37
CA GLN A 152 2.26 12.87 -13.31
C GLN A 152 3.74 13.18 -13.60
N GLN A 153 4.39 12.44 -14.51
CA GLN A 153 5.77 12.72 -14.92
C GLN A 153 5.99 12.48 -16.42
N PRO A 154 6.84 13.29 -17.10
CA PRO A 154 7.16 13.08 -18.52
C PRO A 154 7.79 11.71 -18.83
N LYS A 155 8.49 11.09 -17.87
CA LYS A 155 9.08 9.75 -18.03
C LYS A 155 8.03 8.65 -18.02
N LEU A 156 6.95 8.82 -17.25
CA LEU A 156 5.88 7.83 -17.13
C LEU A 156 4.96 7.83 -18.36
N ARG A 157 4.74 8.98 -19.00
CA ARG A 157 3.94 9.09 -20.24
C ARG A 157 4.53 8.34 -21.44
N LYS A 158 5.82 8.00 -21.39
CA LYS A 158 6.56 7.38 -22.49
C LYS A 158 6.72 5.87 -22.32
N ALA A 159 6.22 5.34 -21.20
CA ALA A 159 6.42 3.96 -20.77
C ALA A 159 5.29 3.03 -21.25
#